data_AF-A0A660QAH2-F1
#
_entry.id   AF-A0A660QAH2-F1
#
_cell.length_a   1.000
_cell.length_b   1.000
_cell.length_c   1.000
_cell.angle_alpha   90.00
_cell.angle_beta   90.00
_cell.angle_gamma   90.00
#
_symmetry.space_group_name_H-M   'P 1'
#
loop_
_entity.id
_entity.type
_entity.pdbx_description
1 polymer ?
#
loop_
_entity_poly.entity_id
_entity_poly.type
_entity_poly.pdbx_seq_one_letter_code
_entity_poly.pdbx_strand_id
1 'polypeptide(L)'
;MGSVRVYAYTGGTSLDVDDWFAALKNGHTFVSNGPMIDFKVDDAIPGDTLNVEEGQSMHVYARAWADPEDFRPYRLEIIQNGDVIHSVEQTNAAQTELIVDFNLTVDKGSWVAAHVADAPGSTFRERAEAHTTPIYLERDGLRFWKRNEAVALIRERLADLNEVEEMIQNAHLTLDTGSNYLNTTYSTWELNYRCERIIATEDLLRDRIQEAQDIYDDLLEIYQQENRVNAPFSFTEDFSGGALPVNMELTTHWAHPSLYGGSLTEHVDFGSNNAHWEEMSHYRQYIRTKRSDYSRVDFVFEADVSLNIDANYGEVLYGMGIVTGTLDRGHPGHPGIGAMESKHSTRRYKIISTADNDDGLQDSSWNNFSNANRRPNKEDPFRVRMEWNATAKTATMSIDQNYNGSTFIADHSFVISSNEVAGADGLVDGMFDAYNSHLFIGGGNGVTIDNISVETGLSFFEEWVIGYGLDPGGSGAQLEDPDSDGLDNLAEYALGGNPKDGNATTYSPILGVAAAGGGSNVVEYVYNRRPNAASLGLTYGLNTSSNLTNAWNNVGTAYETGSADIDPYFESVTNSIPVIESEGFIQLRISED
;
A
#
# COMPACT_ATOMS: atom_id res chain seq x y z
N MET A 1 -5.00 13.24 -40.78
CA MET A 1 -3.98 13.44 -39.74
C MET A 1 -3.94 14.93 -39.44
N GLY A 2 -4.34 15.37 -38.24
CA GLY A 2 -4.23 16.80 -37.88
C GLY A 2 -5.35 17.41 -37.04
N SER A 3 -6.29 16.62 -36.51
CA SER A 3 -7.29 17.17 -35.58
C SER A 3 -6.65 17.53 -34.24
N VAL A 4 -5.83 16.65 -33.67
CA VAL A 4 -5.16 16.86 -32.37
C VAL A 4 -3.88 17.69 -32.53
N ARG A 5 -3.73 18.74 -31.71
CA ARG A 5 -2.56 19.63 -31.66
C ARG A 5 -2.11 19.83 -30.23
N VAL A 6 -0.80 20.00 -30.04
CA VAL A 6 -0.21 20.48 -28.79
C VAL A 6 0.03 21.98 -28.94
N TYR A 7 -0.48 22.75 -27.98
CA TYR A 7 -0.24 24.17 -27.85
C TYR A 7 0.71 24.40 -26.68
N ALA A 8 1.62 25.38 -26.83
CA ALA A 8 2.59 25.74 -25.80
C ALA A 8 2.52 27.25 -25.56
N TYR A 9 2.43 27.65 -24.29
CA TYR A 9 2.38 29.04 -23.88
C TYR A 9 3.80 29.59 -23.72
N THR A 10 4.19 30.49 -24.62
CA THR A 10 5.55 31.07 -24.62
C THR A 10 5.66 32.38 -23.85
N GLY A 11 4.54 32.99 -23.43
CA GLY A 11 4.50 34.31 -22.79
C GLY A 11 4.93 35.50 -23.68
N GLY A 12 5.46 35.25 -24.87
CA GLY A 12 5.93 36.25 -25.81
C GLY A 12 4.84 36.80 -26.75
N THR A 13 5.04 38.02 -27.24
CA THR A 13 4.14 38.64 -28.24
C THR A 13 4.47 38.25 -29.69
N SER A 14 5.54 37.50 -29.91
CA SER A 14 5.98 36.98 -31.22
C SER A 14 6.47 35.55 -31.08
N LEU A 15 6.32 34.75 -32.14
CA LEU A 15 6.81 33.38 -32.16
C LEU A 15 8.34 33.37 -32.16
N ASP A 16 8.91 32.76 -31.12
CA ASP A 16 10.29 32.32 -31.05
C ASP A 16 10.32 30.79 -30.87
N VAL A 17 11.19 30.11 -31.61
CA VAL A 17 11.24 28.64 -31.63
C VAL A 17 11.87 28.10 -30.35
N ASP A 18 12.86 28.80 -29.79
CA ASP A 18 13.53 28.38 -28.57
C ASP A 18 12.59 28.54 -27.37
N ASP A 19 11.81 29.63 -27.34
CA ASP A 19 10.77 29.83 -26.31
C ASP A 19 9.67 28.76 -26.41
N TRP A 20 9.32 28.32 -27.62
CA TRP A 20 8.35 27.23 -27.82
C TRP A 20 8.86 25.91 -27.25
N PHE A 21 10.14 25.55 -27.50
CA PHE A 21 10.74 24.35 -26.92
C PHE A 21 10.91 24.46 -25.40
N ALA A 22 11.22 25.65 -24.87
CA ALA A 22 11.28 25.88 -23.44
C ALA A 22 9.91 25.68 -22.77
N ALA A 23 8.84 26.24 -23.35
CA ALA A 23 7.48 26.05 -22.87
C ALA A 23 7.06 24.57 -22.90
N LEU A 24 7.39 23.85 -23.98
CA LEU A 24 7.14 22.41 -24.07
C LEU A 24 7.88 21.63 -22.96
N LYS A 25 9.16 21.95 -22.71
CA LYS A 25 9.98 21.30 -21.68
C LYS A 25 9.46 21.57 -20.27
N ASN A 26 8.97 22.77 -20.00
CA ASN A 26 8.39 23.15 -18.71
C ASN A 26 6.94 22.69 -18.55
N GLY A 27 6.38 22.00 -19.55
CA GLY A 27 4.99 21.56 -19.49
C GLY A 27 3.99 22.71 -19.53
N HIS A 28 4.33 23.88 -20.07
CA HIS A 28 3.41 25.02 -20.26
C HIS A 28 2.49 24.78 -21.46
N THR A 29 1.71 23.70 -21.42
CA THR A 29 1.05 23.14 -22.61
C THR A 29 -0.38 22.64 -22.39
N PHE A 30 -1.10 22.49 -23.48
CA PHE A 30 -2.31 21.67 -23.52
C PHE A 30 -2.44 20.98 -24.87
N VAL A 31 -3.14 19.86 -24.90
CA VAL A 31 -3.54 19.17 -26.12
C VAL A 31 -5.00 19.49 -26.43
N SER A 32 -5.34 19.68 -27.71
CA SER A 32 -6.71 19.96 -28.13
C SER A 32 -6.98 19.48 -29.54
N ASN A 33 -8.22 19.07 -29.82
CA ASN A 33 -8.70 18.80 -31.16
C ASN A 33 -9.68 19.86 -31.73
N GLY A 34 -9.86 20.97 -31.03
CA GLY A 34 -10.82 22.03 -31.37
C GLY A 34 -10.89 23.13 -30.30
N PRO A 35 -11.41 22.84 -29.10
CA PRO A 35 -11.59 23.85 -28.06
C PRO A 35 -10.27 24.35 -27.50
N MET A 36 -10.15 25.65 -27.30
CA MET A 36 -9.07 26.26 -26.54
C MET A 36 -9.39 26.17 -25.05
N ILE A 37 -8.35 26.05 -24.23
CA ILE A 37 -8.48 25.96 -22.77
C ILE A 37 -7.39 26.79 -22.08
N ASP A 38 -7.81 27.59 -21.10
CA ASP A 38 -6.95 28.26 -20.14
C ASP A 38 -7.21 27.66 -18.76
N PHE A 39 -6.16 27.48 -17.96
CA PHE A 39 -6.25 26.93 -16.62
C PHE A 39 -5.23 27.61 -15.71
N LYS A 40 -5.65 27.91 -14.48
CA LYS A 40 -4.82 28.49 -13.43
C LYS A 40 -5.21 27.98 -12.05
N VAL A 41 -4.22 27.92 -11.18
CA VAL A 41 -4.38 27.84 -9.73
C VAL A 41 -3.59 29.01 -9.13
N ASP A 42 -4.30 29.96 -8.53
CA ASP A 42 -3.80 31.32 -8.24
C ASP A 42 -3.11 31.93 -9.48
N ASP A 43 -1.81 32.23 -9.38
CA ASP A 43 -1.00 32.77 -10.47
C ASP A 43 -0.27 31.69 -11.29
N ALA A 44 -0.32 30.42 -10.87
CA ALA A 44 0.36 29.32 -11.54
C ALA A 44 -0.36 28.87 -12.81
N ILE A 45 0.42 28.42 -13.78
CA ILE A 45 -0.06 27.88 -15.07
C ILE A 45 0.35 26.40 -15.20
N PRO A 46 -0.30 25.62 -16.10
CA PRO A 46 0.06 24.23 -16.35
C PRO A 46 1.56 24.04 -16.48
N GLY A 47 2.14 23.05 -15.80
CA GLY A 47 3.58 22.78 -15.72
C GLY A 47 4.26 23.35 -14.48
N ASP A 48 3.68 24.33 -13.80
CA ASP A 48 4.24 24.90 -12.58
C ASP A 48 4.01 24.00 -11.35
N THR A 49 4.90 24.15 -10.36
CA THR A 49 4.79 23.52 -9.04
C THR A 49 4.61 24.60 -7.97
N LEU A 50 3.62 24.41 -7.10
CA LEU A 50 3.32 25.25 -5.96
C LEU A 50 3.56 24.48 -4.67
N ASN A 51 4.34 25.06 -3.75
CA ASN A 51 4.45 24.54 -2.39
C ASN A 51 3.20 24.95 -1.60
N VAL A 52 2.54 23.98 -0.96
CA VAL A 52 1.25 24.17 -0.29
C VAL A 52 1.20 23.54 1.09
N GLU A 53 0.38 24.13 1.96
CA GLU A 53 0.09 23.65 3.32
C GLU A 53 -1.30 23.00 3.40
N GLU A 54 -1.51 22.11 4.37
CA GLU A 54 -2.84 21.51 4.62
C GLU A 54 -3.86 22.59 5.02
N GLY A 55 -5.06 22.51 4.45
CA GLY A 55 -6.12 23.48 4.66
C GLY A 55 -5.95 24.80 3.89
N GLN A 56 -4.85 24.98 3.16
CA GLN A 56 -4.65 26.15 2.30
C GLN A 56 -5.76 26.21 1.24
N SER A 57 -6.34 27.40 1.07
CA SER A 57 -7.38 27.65 0.07
C SER A 57 -6.76 28.32 -1.15
N MET A 58 -6.89 27.68 -2.31
CA MET A 58 -6.29 28.07 -3.59
C MET A 58 -7.40 28.44 -4.57
N HIS A 59 -7.26 29.56 -5.29
CA HIS A 59 -8.24 29.97 -6.31
C HIS A 59 -8.01 29.18 -7.59
N VAL A 60 -9.03 28.46 -8.05
CA VAL A 60 -8.98 27.68 -9.29
C VAL A 60 -9.84 28.35 -10.34
N TYR A 61 -9.23 28.66 -11.48
CA TYR A 61 -9.91 29.23 -12.64
C TYR A 61 -9.60 28.43 -13.90
N ALA A 62 -10.63 28.02 -14.62
CA ALA A 62 -10.49 27.46 -15.95
C ALA A 62 -11.52 28.03 -16.91
N ARG A 63 -11.11 28.17 -18.17
CA ARG A 63 -11.95 28.69 -19.25
C ARG A 63 -11.75 27.84 -20.48
N ALA A 64 -12.84 27.34 -21.05
CA ALA A 64 -12.83 26.63 -22.32
C ALA A 64 -13.66 27.39 -23.35
N TRP A 65 -13.17 27.53 -24.58
CA TRP A 65 -13.91 28.20 -25.66
C TRP A 65 -13.59 27.63 -27.03
N ALA A 66 -14.56 27.70 -27.95
CA ALA A 66 -14.38 27.29 -29.33
C ALA A 66 -15.20 28.19 -30.28
N ASP A 67 -14.95 28.06 -31.58
CA ASP A 67 -15.82 28.67 -32.60
C ASP A 67 -17.25 28.11 -32.46
N PRO A 68 -18.30 28.92 -32.68
CA PRO A 68 -19.66 28.42 -32.60
C PRO A 68 -19.92 27.27 -33.58
N GLU A 69 -19.44 27.23 -34.82
CA GLU A 69 -19.95 26.20 -35.75
C GLU A 69 -19.37 24.80 -35.52
N ASP A 70 -18.15 24.69 -34.99
CA ASP A 70 -17.40 23.43 -34.87
C ASP A 70 -16.74 23.27 -33.47
N PHE A 71 -16.84 22.06 -32.88
CA PHE A 71 -16.13 21.66 -31.65
C PHE A 71 -16.43 22.47 -30.37
N ARG A 72 -17.70 22.84 -30.14
CA ARG A 72 -18.13 23.53 -28.92
C ARG A 72 -17.82 22.70 -27.65
N PRO A 73 -17.33 23.32 -26.57
CA PRO A 73 -17.11 22.61 -25.32
C PRO A 73 -18.44 22.18 -24.70
N TYR A 74 -18.61 20.88 -24.45
CA TYR A 74 -19.80 20.35 -23.79
C TYR A 74 -19.68 20.43 -22.26
N ARG A 75 -18.53 20.02 -21.73
CA ARG A 75 -18.24 20.02 -20.29
C ARG A 75 -16.80 20.45 -20.04
N LEU A 76 -16.58 21.23 -19.00
CA LEU A 76 -15.28 21.61 -18.48
C LEU A 76 -15.13 21.01 -17.08
N GLU A 77 -14.09 20.20 -16.90
CA GLU A 77 -13.78 19.44 -15.71
C GLU A 77 -12.45 19.86 -15.13
N ILE A 78 -12.37 19.92 -13.81
CA ILE A 78 -11.11 20.01 -13.07
C ILE A 78 -10.86 18.66 -12.45
N ILE A 79 -9.70 18.08 -12.77
CA ILE A 79 -9.26 16.76 -12.36
C ILE A 79 -8.18 16.92 -11.31
N GLN A 80 -8.29 16.23 -10.17
CA GLN A 80 -7.24 16.11 -9.16
C GLN A 80 -6.88 14.64 -8.99
N ASN A 81 -5.61 14.29 -9.22
CA ASN A 81 -5.12 12.90 -9.11
C ASN A 81 -5.97 11.85 -9.88
N GLY A 82 -6.58 12.25 -10.99
CA GLY A 82 -7.40 11.38 -11.84
C GLY A 82 -8.91 11.42 -11.55
N ASP A 83 -9.35 12.08 -10.47
CA ASP A 83 -10.76 12.21 -10.13
C ASP A 83 -11.29 13.62 -10.49
N VAL A 84 -12.51 13.71 -11.01
CA VAL A 84 -13.15 15.01 -11.31
C VAL A 84 -13.64 15.65 -10.02
N ILE A 85 -13.01 16.75 -9.61
CA ILE A 85 -13.34 17.48 -8.37
C ILE A 85 -14.30 18.65 -8.59
N HIS A 86 -14.40 19.14 -9.82
CA HIS A 86 -15.36 20.16 -10.20
C HIS A 86 -15.73 20.01 -11.67
N SER A 87 -16.99 20.33 -12.02
CA SER A 87 -17.43 20.27 -13.41
C SER A 87 -18.55 21.26 -13.70
N VAL A 88 -18.50 21.85 -14.91
CA VAL A 88 -19.57 22.68 -15.47
C VAL A 88 -19.92 22.14 -16.85
N GLU A 89 -21.20 21.86 -17.07
CA GLU A 89 -21.74 21.51 -18.38
C GLU A 89 -22.39 22.71 -19.06
N GLN A 90 -22.47 22.68 -20.38
CA GLN A 90 -23.29 23.61 -21.12
C GLN A 90 -24.77 23.51 -20.69
N THR A 91 -25.38 24.67 -20.45
CA THR A 91 -26.79 24.87 -20.16
C THR A 91 -27.64 25.00 -21.43
N ASN A 92 -27.03 25.31 -22.58
CA ASN A 92 -27.70 25.28 -23.88
C ASN A 92 -26.69 25.06 -25.01
N ALA A 93 -27.18 24.49 -26.11
CA ALA A 93 -26.36 24.14 -27.28
C ALA A 93 -25.71 25.34 -27.99
N ALA A 94 -26.10 26.58 -27.67
CA ALA A 94 -25.54 27.80 -28.25
C ALA A 94 -24.31 28.34 -27.50
N GLN A 95 -23.96 27.76 -26.34
CA GLN A 95 -22.80 28.20 -25.57
C GLN A 95 -21.50 27.87 -26.30
N THR A 96 -20.64 28.87 -26.37
CA THR A 96 -19.31 28.79 -27.00
C THR A 96 -18.19 28.82 -25.98
N GLU A 97 -18.54 28.97 -24.71
CA GLU A 97 -17.63 29.19 -23.60
C GLU A 97 -18.16 28.57 -22.31
N LEU A 98 -17.27 27.90 -21.56
CA LEU A 98 -17.50 27.38 -20.21
C LEU A 98 -16.44 27.94 -19.27
N ILE A 99 -16.85 28.26 -18.04
CA ILE A 99 -15.97 28.80 -17.00
C ILE A 99 -16.17 27.97 -15.73
N VAL A 100 -15.06 27.61 -15.09
CA VAL A 100 -14.98 27.11 -13.72
C VAL A 100 -14.23 28.14 -12.89
N ASP A 101 -14.79 28.50 -11.74
CA ASP A 101 -14.23 29.49 -10.81
C ASP A 101 -14.65 29.09 -9.38
N PHE A 102 -13.72 28.54 -8.60
CA PHE A 102 -13.96 28.09 -7.23
C PHE A 102 -12.67 28.09 -6.40
N ASN A 103 -12.79 27.85 -5.09
CA ASN A 103 -11.63 27.65 -4.23
C ASN A 103 -11.43 26.16 -3.93
N LEU A 104 -10.25 25.64 -4.23
CA LEU A 104 -9.78 24.32 -3.83
C LEU A 104 -9.18 24.41 -2.43
N THR A 105 -9.55 23.49 -1.54
CA THR A 105 -8.87 23.34 -0.24
C THR A 105 -7.85 22.21 -0.35
N VAL A 106 -6.60 22.48 -0.01
CA VAL A 106 -5.51 21.50 -0.06
C VAL A 106 -5.67 20.52 1.09
N ASP A 107 -5.76 19.23 0.78
CA ASP A 107 -5.79 18.11 1.74
C ASP A 107 -4.50 17.30 1.71
N LYS A 108 -3.97 17.04 0.51
CA LYS A 108 -2.78 16.23 0.25
C LYS A 108 -1.96 16.78 -0.92
N GLY A 109 -0.71 16.32 -1.02
CA GLY A 109 0.09 16.51 -2.23
C GLY A 109 -0.67 16.00 -3.45
N SER A 110 -0.90 16.86 -4.43
CA SER A 110 -1.74 16.52 -5.59
C SER A 110 -1.26 17.13 -6.90
N TRP A 111 -1.79 16.64 -8.02
CA TRP A 111 -1.71 17.32 -9.30
C TRP A 111 -3.13 17.67 -9.76
N VAL A 112 -3.29 18.84 -10.36
CA VAL A 112 -4.58 19.35 -10.83
C VAL A 112 -4.48 19.69 -12.31
N ALA A 113 -5.46 19.28 -13.13
CA ALA A 113 -5.51 19.59 -14.55
C ALA A 113 -6.92 19.99 -14.99
N ALA A 114 -7.03 20.71 -16.10
CA ALA A 114 -8.32 21.03 -16.70
C ALA A 114 -8.55 20.19 -17.97
N HIS A 115 -9.77 19.69 -18.11
CA HIS A 115 -10.20 18.82 -19.20
C HIS A 115 -11.52 19.31 -19.80
N VAL A 116 -11.56 19.47 -21.12
CA VAL A 116 -12.79 19.65 -21.87
C VAL A 116 -13.22 18.28 -22.38
N ALA A 117 -14.39 17.84 -21.93
CA ALA A 117 -15.02 16.61 -22.37
C ALA A 117 -16.21 16.91 -23.28
N ASP A 118 -16.41 16.07 -24.29
CA ASP A 118 -17.56 16.17 -25.19
C ASP A 118 -18.82 15.47 -24.60
N ALA A 119 -19.95 15.63 -25.29
CA ALA A 119 -21.21 14.99 -24.97
C ALA A 119 -21.08 13.45 -24.91
N PRO A 120 -21.73 12.79 -23.94
CA PRO A 120 -21.76 11.33 -23.89
C PRO A 120 -22.23 10.70 -25.21
N GLY A 121 -21.48 9.73 -25.73
CA GLY A 121 -21.84 8.97 -26.94
C GLY A 121 -21.43 9.58 -28.28
N SER A 122 -20.68 10.69 -28.28
CA SER A 122 -20.17 11.30 -29.51
C SER A 122 -19.11 10.44 -30.21
N THR A 123 -19.04 10.55 -31.54
CA THR A 123 -18.06 9.83 -32.35
C THR A 123 -16.72 10.56 -32.37
N PHE A 124 -15.61 9.83 -32.60
CA PHE A 124 -14.26 10.42 -32.66
C PHE A 124 -14.12 11.63 -33.62
N ARG A 125 -14.96 11.71 -34.65
CA ARG A 125 -14.94 12.80 -35.63
C ARG A 125 -15.63 14.09 -35.16
N GLU A 126 -16.48 13.98 -34.15
CA GLU A 126 -17.36 15.05 -33.65
C GLU A 126 -16.92 15.54 -32.26
N ARG A 127 -16.00 14.82 -31.61
CA ARG A 127 -15.53 15.11 -30.26
C ARG A 127 -14.76 16.41 -30.16
N ALA A 128 -15.21 17.30 -29.28
CA ALA A 128 -14.48 18.46 -28.81
C ALA A 128 -13.78 18.13 -27.49
N GLU A 129 -12.46 17.94 -27.53
CA GLU A 129 -11.66 17.56 -26.36
C GLU A 129 -10.41 18.43 -26.26
N ALA A 130 -10.07 18.80 -25.04
CA ALA A 130 -8.81 19.46 -24.68
C ALA A 130 -8.37 19.03 -23.28
N HIS A 131 -7.06 18.94 -23.04
CA HIS A 131 -6.52 18.58 -21.73
C HIS A 131 -5.20 19.32 -21.48
N THR A 132 -5.08 19.98 -20.33
CA THR A 132 -3.83 20.65 -19.95
C THR A 132 -2.82 19.64 -19.41
N THR A 133 -1.54 19.98 -19.42
CA THR A 133 -0.61 19.43 -18.41
C THR A 133 -1.08 19.84 -17.00
N PRO A 134 -0.65 19.12 -15.96
CA PRO A 134 -1.05 19.45 -14.60
C PRO A 134 -0.32 20.68 -14.05
N ILE A 135 -0.94 21.31 -13.05
CA ILE A 135 -0.28 22.15 -12.04
C ILE A 135 -0.04 21.24 -10.83
N TYR A 136 1.18 21.24 -10.29
CA TYR A 136 1.56 20.40 -9.15
C TYR A 136 1.40 21.17 -7.84
N LEU A 137 0.72 20.57 -6.86
CA LEU A 137 0.53 21.09 -5.51
C LEU A 137 1.38 20.25 -4.56
N GLU A 138 2.65 20.63 -4.42
CA GLU A 138 3.66 19.95 -3.62
C GLU A 138 3.47 20.28 -2.14
N ARG A 139 3.23 19.26 -1.33
CA ARG A 139 3.21 19.37 0.12
C ARG A 139 4.46 18.66 0.65
N ASP A 140 5.25 19.36 1.46
CA ASP A 140 6.51 18.83 1.97
C ASP A 140 6.33 17.43 2.58
N GLY A 141 7.20 16.50 2.17
CA GLY A 141 7.16 15.09 2.60
C GLY A 141 6.11 14.21 1.90
N LEU A 142 5.21 14.75 1.07
CA LEU A 142 4.15 13.97 0.41
C LEU A 142 4.25 13.98 -1.13
N ARG A 143 4.31 12.78 -1.71
CA ARG A 143 4.18 12.57 -3.18
C ARG A 143 2.72 12.64 -3.64
N PHE A 144 2.54 12.77 -4.96
CA PHE A 144 1.24 12.85 -5.63
C PHE A 144 0.50 11.50 -5.79
N TRP A 145 0.61 10.58 -4.82
CA TRP A 145 0.05 9.24 -4.94
C TRP A 145 -1.48 9.23 -5.01
N LYS A 146 -2.03 8.50 -6.00
CA LYS A 146 -3.41 7.98 -5.91
C LYS A 146 -3.37 6.64 -5.15
N ARG A 147 -3.29 6.72 -3.81
CA ARG A 147 -2.88 5.58 -2.96
C ARG A 147 -3.65 4.28 -3.23
N ASN A 148 -4.98 4.34 -3.38
CA ASN A 148 -5.82 3.16 -3.63
C ASN A 148 -5.59 2.49 -5.00
N GLU A 149 -4.96 3.16 -5.96
CA GLU A 149 -4.78 2.67 -7.34
C GLU A 149 -3.31 2.50 -7.74
N ALA A 150 -2.37 3.04 -6.97
CA ALA A 150 -0.94 3.07 -7.31
C ALA A 150 -0.37 1.68 -7.70
N VAL A 151 -0.69 0.63 -6.94
CA VAL A 151 -0.22 -0.74 -7.25
C VAL A 151 -0.82 -1.26 -8.56
N ALA A 152 -2.11 -1.01 -8.80
CA ALA A 152 -2.77 -1.46 -10.01
C ALA A 152 -2.18 -0.75 -11.23
N LEU A 153 -1.95 0.56 -11.14
CA LEU A 153 -1.32 1.36 -12.19
C LEU A 153 0.12 0.91 -12.48
N ILE A 154 0.94 0.66 -11.44
CA ILE A 154 2.30 0.15 -11.63
C ILE A 154 2.29 -1.22 -12.30
N ARG A 155 1.40 -2.13 -11.89
CA ARG A 155 1.25 -3.45 -12.54
C ARG A 155 0.82 -3.34 -14.00
N GLU A 156 -0.09 -2.41 -14.30
CA GLU A 156 -0.52 -2.14 -15.68
C GLU A 156 0.67 -1.69 -16.54
N ARG A 157 1.51 -0.78 -16.03
CA ARG A 157 2.70 -0.32 -16.75
C ARG A 157 3.75 -1.42 -16.90
N LEU A 158 3.96 -2.28 -15.90
CA LEU A 158 4.82 -3.47 -16.03
C LEU A 158 4.28 -4.46 -17.07
N ALA A 159 2.96 -4.61 -17.18
CA ALA A 159 2.34 -5.42 -18.22
C ALA A 159 2.56 -4.83 -19.63
N ASP A 160 2.46 -3.50 -19.79
CA ASP A 160 2.75 -2.83 -21.06
C ASP A 160 4.20 -3.06 -21.51
N LEU A 161 5.17 -3.11 -20.58
CA LEU A 161 6.56 -3.43 -20.89
C LEU A 161 6.73 -4.86 -21.42
N ASN A 162 5.95 -5.82 -20.90
CA ASN A 162 5.93 -7.20 -21.41
C ASN A 162 5.36 -7.27 -22.84
N GLU A 163 4.42 -6.40 -23.21
CA GLU A 163 3.93 -6.35 -24.59
C GLU A 163 5.02 -5.89 -25.58
N VAL A 164 5.90 -4.97 -25.16
CA VAL A 164 7.06 -4.55 -25.97
C VAL A 164 8.04 -5.70 -26.14
N GLU A 165 8.28 -6.48 -25.07
CA GLU A 165 9.11 -7.68 -25.11
C GLU A 165 8.51 -8.76 -26.03
N GLU A 166 7.19 -8.98 -25.96
CA GLU A 166 6.48 -9.90 -26.84
C GLU A 166 6.55 -9.45 -28.30
N MET A 167 6.47 -8.14 -28.56
CA MET A 167 6.63 -7.58 -29.91
C MET A 167 8.01 -7.90 -30.49
N ILE A 168 9.08 -7.86 -29.69
CA ILE A 168 10.44 -8.24 -30.12
C ILE A 168 10.47 -9.73 -30.49
N GLN A 169 9.91 -10.60 -29.63
CA GLN A 169 9.86 -12.04 -29.87
C GLN A 169 9.03 -12.39 -31.12
N ASN A 170 7.86 -11.78 -31.27
CA ASN A 170 6.98 -11.97 -32.41
C ASN A 170 7.62 -11.47 -33.72
N ALA A 171 8.47 -10.44 -33.67
CA ALA A 171 9.24 -9.99 -34.82
C ALA A 171 10.25 -11.06 -35.29
N HIS A 172 10.99 -11.69 -34.36
CA HIS A 172 11.89 -12.81 -34.66
C HIS A 172 11.13 -14.01 -35.23
N LEU A 173 10.07 -14.46 -34.56
CA LEU A 173 9.22 -15.57 -35.04
C LEU A 173 8.67 -15.31 -36.44
N THR A 174 8.27 -14.07 -36.73
CA THR A 174 7.74 -13.70 -38.04
C THR A 174 8.78 -13.85 -39.14
N LEU A 175 10.03 -13.43 -38.91
CA LEU A 175 11.11 -13.60 -39.89
C LEU A 175 11.54 -15.07 -40.04
N ASP A 176 11.59 -15.81 -38.95
CA ASP A 176 12.04 -17.21 -38.94
C ASP A 176 11.05 -18.15 -39.63
N THR A 177 9.75 -17.93 -39.43
CA THR A 177 8.69 -18.82 -39.92
C THR A 177 8.03 -18.34 -41.21
N GLY A 178 8.17 -17.05 -41.55
CA GLY A 178 7.44 -16.40 -42.63
C GLY A 178 5.93 -16.22 -42.38
N SER A 179 5.45 -16.51 -41.17
CA SER A 179 4.06 -16.33 -40.76
C SER A 179 3.91 -15.05 -39.92
N ASN A 180 2.81 -14.31 -40.07
CA ASN A 180 2.64 -13.02 -39.37
C ASN A 180 2.22 -13.21 -37.90
N TYR A 181 3.19 -13.13 -36.98
CA TYR A 181 2.97 -13.20 -35.53
C TYR A 181 2.77 -11.82 -34.88
N LEU A 182 3.07 -10.72 -35.56
CA LEU A 182 2.76 -9.36 -35.09
C LEU A 182 1.26 -9.03 -35.16
N ASN A 183 0.42 -9.97 -35.62
CA ASN A 183 -1.04 -9.84 -35.72
C ASN A 183 -1.50 -8.55 -36.43
N THR A 184 -0.83 -8.22 -37.53
CA THR A 184 -1.09 -6.98 -38.29
C THR A 184 -1.69 -7.25 -39.66
N THR A 185 -2.30 -6.23 -40.28
CA THR A 185 -2.82 -6.31 -41.66
C THR A 185 -1.81 -5.86 -42.72
N TYR A 186 -0.52 -5.81 -42.38
CA TYR A 186 0.53 -5.33 -43.27
C TYR A 186 0.78 -6.26 -44.47
N SER A 187 1.18 -5.66 -45.59
CA SER A 187 1.68 -6.44 -46.72
C SER A 187 3.03 -7.10 -46.39
N THR A 188 3.39 -8.17 -47.10
CA THR A 188 4.57 -8.99 -46.78
C THR A 188 5.89 -8.20 -46.69
N TRP A 189 6.09 -7.21 -47.57
CA TRP A 189 7.32 -6.41 -47.54
C TRP A 189 7.33 -5.40 -46.39
N GLU A 190 6.18 -4.83 -46.03
CA GLU A 190 6.04 -3.93 -44.87
C GLU A 190 6.24 -4.70 -43.55
N LEU A 191 5.73 -5.93 -43.49
CA LEU A 191 5.91 -6.83 -42.35
C LEU A 191 7.40 -7.11 -42.12
N ASN A 192 8.11 -7.58 -43.16
CA ASN A 192 9.55 -7.85 -43.06
C ASN A 192 10.36 -6.60 -42.68
N TYR A 193 10.08 -5.46 -43.33
CA TYR A 193 10.76 -4.19 -43.02
C TYR A 193 10.56 -3.76 -41.56
N ARG A 194 9.37 -3.96 -41.00
CA ARG A 194 9.07 -3.63 -39.60
C ARG A 194 9.77 -4.60 -38.63
N CYS A 195 9.75 -5.89 -38.91
CA CYS A 195 10.45 -6.88 -38.08
C CYS A 195 11.96 -6.60 -38.05
N GLU A 196 12.59 -6.37 -39.22
CA GLU A 196 14.02 -6.03 -39.30
C GLU A 196 14.36 -4.78 -38.48
N ARG A 197 13.48 -3.77 -38.48
CA ARG A 197 13.68 -2.56 -37.68
C ARG A 197 13.54 -2.77 -36.18
N ILE A 198 12.56 -3.57 -35.75
CA ILE A 198 12.37 -3.90 -34.33
C ILE A 198 13.61 -4.63 -33.83
N ILE A 199 14.05 -5.66 -34.55
CA ILE A 199 15.24 -6.48 -34.23
C ILE A 199 16.51 -5.63 -34.24
N ALA A 200 16.68 -4.73 -35.22
CA ALA A 200 17.83 -3.83 -35.25
C ALA A 200 17.91 -2.86 -34.05
N THR A 201 16.80 -2.64 -33.34
CA THR A 201 16.73 -1.81 -32.13
C THR A 201 16.57 -2.60 -30.84
N GLU A 202 16.65 -3.93 -30.91
CA GLU A 202 16.35 -4.82 -29.78
C GLU A 202 17.16 -4.49 -28.53
N ASP A 203 18.49 -4.38 -28.63
CA ASP A 203 19.34 -4.09 -27.47
C ASP A 203 18.94 -2.77 -26.79
N LEU A 204 18.67 -1.72 -27.58
CA LEU A 204 18.23 -0.43 -27.05
C LEU A 204 16.84 -0.49 -26.41
N LEU A 205 15.94 -1.30 -26.97
CA LEU A 205 14.60 -1.50 -26.40
C LEU A 205 14.69 -2.25 -25.07
N ARG A 206 15.51 -3.31 -25.01
CA ARG A 206 15.72 -4.11 -23.80
C ARG A 206 16.36 -3.29 -22.67
N ASP A 207 17.36 -2.47 -22.98
CA ASP A 207 17.98 -1.57 -21.99
C ASP A 207 16.95 -0.60 -21.40
N ARG A 208 16.07 -0.03 -22.24
CA ARG A 208 15.02 0.89 -21.78
C ARG A 208 13.89 0.19 -21.02
N ILE A 209 13.57 -1.06 -21.39
CA ILE A 209 12.61 -1.88 -20.64
C ILE A 209 13.16 -2.13 -19.24
N GLN A 210 14.43 -2.52 -19.11
CA GLN A 210 15.06 -2.73 -17.81
C GLN A 210 15.08 -1.46 -16.96
N GLU A 211 15.50 -0.32 -17.53
CA GLU A 211 15.49 0.96 -16.83
C GLU A 211 14.07 1.33 -16.33
N ALA A 212 13.04 1.09 -17.15
CA ALA A 212 11.66 1.33 -16.76
C ALA A 212 11.18 0.35 -15.67
N GLN A 213 11.56 -0.91 -15.74
CA GLN A 213 11.26 -1.91 -14.70
C GLN A 213 11.87 -1.50 -13.36
N ASP A 214 13.15 -1.13 -13.35
CA ASP A 214 13.84 -0.67 -12.14
C ASP A 214 13.12 0.54 -11.51
N ILE A 215 12.70 1.52 -12.32
CA ILE A 215 11.92 2.67 -11.84
C ILE A 215 10.57 2.25 -11.24
N TYR A 216 9.85 1.33 -11.88
CA TYR A 216 8.55 0.88 -11.37
C TYR A 216 8.67 0.04 -10.10
N ASP A 217 9.72 -0.76 -9.99
CA ASP A 217 10.04 -1.53 -8.80
C ASP A 217 10.43 -0.61 -7.63
N ASP A 218 11.25 0.43 -7.87
CA ASP A 218 11.59 1.46 -6.88
C ASP A 218 10.35 2.22 -6.40
N LEU A 219 9.45 2.62 -7.33
CA LEU A 219 8.20 3.29 -6.99
C LEU A 219 7.26 2.39 -6.17
N LEU A 220 7.23 1.10 -6.46
CA LEU A 220 6.47 0.12 -5.69
C LEU A 220 7.07 -0.06 -4.30
N GLU A 221 8.40 -0.08 -4.18
CA GLU A 221 9.08 -0.13 -2.89
C GLU A 221 8.76 1.11 -2.05
N ILE A 222 8.87 2.31 -2.62
CA ILE A 222 8.51 3.58 -1.96
C ILE A 222 7.03 3.57 -1.52
N TYR A 223 6.12 3.18 -2.41
CA TYR A 223 4.69 3.08 -2.07
C TYR A 223 4.43 2.09 -0.92
N GLN A 224 5.11 0.94 -0.95
CA GLN A 224 5.00 -0.04 0.12
C GLN A 224 5.60 0.48 1.42
N GLN A 225 6.76 1.15 1.39
CA GLN A 225 7.37 1.79 2.56
C GLN A 225 6.41 2.82 3.17
N GLU A 226 5.85 3.72 2.37
CA GLU A 226 4.90 4.74 2.84
C GLU A 226 3.59 4.13 3.41
N ASN A 227 3.16 2.96 2.93
CA ASN A 227 1.95 2.29 3.42
C ASN A 227 2.20 1.32 4.59
N ARG A 228 3.41 0.75 4.71
CA ARG A 228 3.83 -0.14 5.81
C ARG A 228 3.79 0.56 7.17
N VAL A 229 3.91 1.88 7.17
CA VAL A 229 3.87 2.72 8.39
C VAL A 229 2.49 2.71 9.08
N ASN A 230 1.41 2.16 8.47
CA ASN A 230 0.04 2.31 8.98
C ASN A 230 -0.75 1.04 9.35
N ALA A 231 -0.24 -0.18 9.13
CA ALA A 231 -0.91 -1.41 9.58
C ALA A 231 -0.06 -2.12 10.65
N PRO A 232 -0.43 -2.04 11.94
CA PRO A 232 0.38 -2.60 13.02
C PRO A 232 0.46 -4.12 12.90
N PHE A 233 1.57 -4.73 13.34
CA PHE A 233 1.62 -6.19 13.45
C PHE A 233 0.64 -6.70 14.52
N SER A 234 0.38 -5.89 15.54
CA SER A 234 -0.59 -6.21 16.59
C SER A 234 -1.92 -5.49 16.36
N PHE A 235 -3.05 -6.20 16.43
CA PHE A 235 -4.38 -5.60 16.36
C PHE A 235 -5.42 -6.46 17.06
N THR A 236 -6.57 -5.86 17.34
CA THR A 236 -7.77 -6.56 17.79
C THR A 236 -8.94 -6.14 16.92
N GLU A 237 -9.85 -7.07 16.65
CA GLU A 237 -11.01 -6.88 15.81
C GLU A 237 -12.19 -7.70 16.32
N ASP A 238 -13.33 -7.04 16.55
CA ASP A 238 -14.58 -7.61 17.06
C ASP A 238 -15.74 -7.50 16.05
N PHE A 239 -15.43 -7.11 14.82
CA PHE A 239 -16.35 -6.87 13.71
C PHE A 239 -17.51 -5.90 14.03
N SER A 240 -17.41 -5.12 15.11
CA SER A 240 -18.49 -4.21 15.58
C SER A 240 -18.86 -3.11 14.57
N GLY A 241 -17.99 -2.86 13.59
CA GLY A 241 -18.25 -1.97 12.46
C GLY A 241 -19.22 -2.54 11.41
N GLY A 242 -19.61 -3.81 11.50
CA GLY A 242 -20.54 -4.45 10.59
C GLY A 242 -19.99 -4.64 9.16
N ALA A 243 -18.68 -4.60 8.99
CA ALA A 243 -17.99 -4.68 7.71
C ALA A 243 -16.62 -5.35 7.85
N LEU A 244 -16.00 -5.70 6.72
CA LEU A 244 -14.65 -6.24 6.71
C LEU A 244 -13.63 -5.18 7.21
N PRO A 245 -12.75 -5.53 8.17
CA PRO A 245 -11.75 -4.63 8.73
C PRO A 245 -10.76 -4.09 7.70
N VAL A 246 -10.30 -2.85 7.89
CA VAL A 246 -9.37 -2.17 6.98
C VAL A 246 -8.03 -2.89 6.82
N ASN A 247 -7.57 -3.59 7.86
CA ASN A 247 -6.32 -4.36 7.90
C ASN A 247 -6.46 -5.80 7.35
N MET A 248 -7.68 -6.21 6.99
CA MET A 248 -7.97 -7.56 6.48
C MET A 248 -8.57 -7.51 5.07
N GLU A 249 -8.54 -8.65 4.39
CA GLU A 249 -9.13 -8.85 3.07
C GLU A 249 -9.72 -10.27 2.93
N LEU A 250 -10.73 -10.41 2.06
CA LEU A 250 -11.34 -11.69 1.74
C LEU A 250 -10.57 -12.41 0.63
N THR A 251 -10.43 -13.73 0.76
CA THR A 251 -9.81 -14.60 -0.24
C THR A 251 -10.56 -15.92 -0.35
N THR A 252 -10.43 -16.61 -1.48
CA THR A 252 -11.19 -17.85 -1.77
C THR A 252 -10.26 -19.00 -2.13
N HIS A 253 -10.62 -20.20 -1.66
CA HIS A 253 -9.87 -21.43 -1.95
C HIS A 253 -10.10 -22.01 -3.36
N TRP A 254 -11.34 -21.93 -3.83
CA TRP A 254 -11.81 -22.68 -4.99
C TRP A 254 -12.86 -21.85 -5.72
N ALA A 255 -12.54 -21.27 -6.87
CA ALA A 255 -13.54 -20.83 -7.83
C ALA A 255 -13.42 -21.77 -9.02
N HIS A 256 -14.37 -22.68 -9.24
CA HIS A 256 -14.40 -23.47 -10.47
C HIS A 256 -15.24 -22.67 -11.48
N PRO A 257 -14.64 -21.83 -12.35
CA PRO A 257 -15.39 -20.81 -13.08
C PRO A 257 -16.36 -21.44 -14.10
N SER A 258 -16.07 -22.67 -14.52
CA SER A 258 -16.78 -23.40 -15.57
C SER A 258 -18.01 -24.20 -15.11
N LEU A 259 -18.24 -24.41 -13.81
CA LEU A 259 -19.33 -25.27 -13.35
C LEU A 259 -20.59 -24.51 -12.89
N TYR A 260 -20.48 -23.23 -12.51
CA TYR A 260 -21.61 -22.52 -11.86
C TYR A 260 -21.84 -21.04 -12.26
N GLY A 261 -21.10 -20.49 -13.22
CA GLY A 261 -21.52 -19.27 -13.95
C GLY A 261 -21.88 -18.02 -13.12
N GLY A 262 -21.29 -17.82 -11.94
CA GLY A 262 -21.56 -16.68 -11.06
C GLY A 262 -20.31 -15.86 -10.73
N SER A 263 -20.50 -14.54 -10.59
CA SER A 263 -19.53 -13.62 -9.99
C SER A 263 -19.22 -14.06 -8.55
N LEU A 264 -17.97 -13.86 -8.10
CA LEU A 264 -17.52 -14.01 -6.70
C LEU A 264 -18.38 -13.11 -5.81
N THR A 265 -19.53 -13.62 -5.38
CA THR A 265 -20.39 -12.91 -4.43
C THR A 265 -19.83 -13.16 -3.04
N GLU A 266 -19.67 -12.10 -2.25
CA GLU A 266 -19.29 -12.19 -0.84
C GLU A 266 -20.33 -13.07 -0.14
N HIS A 267 -19.91 -14.22 0.39
CA HIS A 267 -20.76 -15.12 1.19
C HIS A 267 -20.38 -15.04 2.68
N VAL A 268 -19.71 -13.95 3.06
CA VAL A 268 -19.40 -13.60 4.44
C VAL A 268 -20.27 -12.41 4.82
N ASP A 269 -21.17 -12.62 5.78
CA ASP A 269 -21.96 -11.56 6.38
C ASP A 269 -21.19 -10.99 7.58
N PHE A 270 -21.15 -9.66 7.65
CA PHE A 270 -20.57 -8.91 8.77
C PHE A 270 -21.64 -8.21 9.63
N GLY A 271 -22.90 -8.23 9.20
CA GLY A 271 -23.99 -7.43 9.77
C GLY A 271 -24.37 -7.77 11.21
N SER A 272 -23.86 -8.88 11.75
CA SER A 272 -24.11 -9.34 13.13
C SER A 272 -22.95 -9.09 14.09
N ASN A 273 -22.04 -8.18 13.75
CA ASN A 273 -20.79 -7.92 14.49
C ASN A 273 -19.93 -9.18 14.65
N ASN A 274 -19.84 -9.95 13.58
CA ASN A 274 -18.98 -11.12 13.47
C ASN A 274 -18.79 -11.40 11.98
N ALA A 275 -17.80 -12.21 11.64
CA ALA A 275 -17.71 -12.78 10.30
C ALA A 275 -18.50 -14.09 10.27
N HIS A 276 -19.60 -14.12 9.52
CA HIS A 276 -20.49 -15.28 9.41
C HIS A 276 -20.56 -15.82 7.98
N TRP A 277 -20.34 -17.12 7.82
CA TRP A 277 -20.32 -17.77 6.51
C TRP A 277 -21.64 -18.51 6.23
N GLU A 278 -22.50 -17.93 5.39
CA GLU A 278 -23.79 -18.52 4.97
C GLU A 278 -23.71 -19.20 3.58
N GLU A 279 -24.62 -20.15 3.30
CA GLU A 279 -24.88 -20.74 1.97
C GLU A 279 -23.73 -21.47 1.23
N MET A 280 -22.72 -22.02 1.90
CA MET A 280 -21.66 -22.77 1.17
C MET A 280 -21.90 -24.28 1.14
N SER A 281 -22.29 -24.81 -0.03
CA SER A 281 -22.32 -26.28 -0.24
C SER A 281 -20.99 -26.83 -0.78
N HIS A 282 -20.16 -25.99 -1.45
CA HIS A 282 -18.96 -26.45 -2.18
C HIS A 282 -17.79 -25.43 -2.21
N TYR A 283 -17.84 -24.34 -1.44
CA TYR A 283 -16.81 -23.28 -1.45
C TYR A 283 -16.20 -23.07 -0.06
N ARG A 284 -14.93 -22.63 -0.02
CA ARG A 284 -14.26 -22.15 1.20
C ARG A 284 -13.76 -20.73 0.97
N GLN A 285 -14.07 -19.85 1.90
CA GLN A 285 -13.63 -18.46 1.91
C GLN A 285 -12.89 -18.20 3.23
N TYR A 286 -11.89 -17.33 3.17
CA TYR A 286 -11.08 -16.93 4.32
C TYR A 286 -10.99 -15.43 4.39
N ILE A 287 -10.87 -14.93 5.61
CA ILE A 287 -10.35 -13.61 5.87
C ILE A 287 -8.86 -13.76 6.15
N ARG A 288 -8.05 -12.83 5.63
CA ARG A 288 -6.63 -12.77 5.93
C ARG A 288 -6.17 -11.36 6.23
N THR A 289 -5.01 -11.23 6.86
CA THR A 289 -4.33 -9.94 7.00
C THR A 289 -3.86 -9.42 5.65
N LYS A 290 -3.97 -8.11 5.41
CA LYS A 290 -3.30 -7.47 4.26
C LYS A 290 -1.77 -7.48 4.39
N ARG A 291 -1.28 -7.40 5.63
CA ARG A 291 0.12 -7.59 5.98
C ARG A 291 0.57 -9.05 5.75
N SER A 292 1.80 -9.24 5.27
CA SER A 292 2.30 -10.48 4.69
C SER A 292 3.70 -10.91 5.20
N ASP A 293 4.22 -10.31 6.26
CA ASP A 293 5.57 -10.55 6.78
C ASP A 293 5.59 -11.25 8.16
N TYR A 294 4.48 -11.88 8.55
CA TYR A 294 4.31 -12.53 9.86
C TYR A 294 5.32 -13.66 10.14
N SER A 295 5.97 -14.22 9.11
CA SER A 295 7.01 -15.24 9.32
C SER A 295 8.29 -14.72 9.98
N ARG A 296 8.46 -13.40 10.08
CA ARG A 296 9.65 -12.72 10.64
C ARG A 296 9.56 -12.39 12.12
N VAL A 297 8.35 -12.33 12.67
CA VAL A 297 8.10 -11.84 14.02
C VAL A 297 7.44 -12.93 14.85
N ASP A 298 7.80 -13.04 16.13
CA ASP A 298 7.02 -13.88 17.04
C ASP A 298 5.62 -13.26 17.20
N PHE A 299 4.58 -14.09 17.27
CA PHE A 299 3.23 -13.59 17.48
C PHE A 299 2.31 -14.63 18.15
N VAL A 300 1.25 -14.13 18.77
CA VAL A 300 0.10 -14.89 19.24
C VAL A 300 -1.13 -14.40 18.47
N PHE A 301 -1.70 -15.28 17.65
CA PHE A 301 -2.99 -15.07 16.99
C PHE A 301 -4.07 -15.81 17.77
N GLU A 302 -5.19 -15.17 18.07
CA GLU A 302 -6.38 -15.79 18.65
C GLU A 302 -7.65 -15.34 17.95
N ALA A 303 -8.70 -16.16 18.05
CA ALA A 303 -10.04 -15.80 17.62
C ALA A 303 -11.10 -16.64 18.34
N ASP A 304 -12.25 -16.05 18.59
CA ASP A 304 -13.44 -16.76 19.06
C ASP A 304 -14.17 -17.35 17.85
N VAL A 305 -14.66 -18.58 18.01
CA VAL A 305 -15.28 -19.35 16.94
C VAL A 305 -16.54 -20.05 17.44
N SER A 306 -17.61 -19.95 16.65
CA SER A 306 -18.87 -20.63 16.88
C SER A 306 -19.33 -21.40 15.63
N LEU A 307 -20.00 -22.54 15.83
CA LEU A 307 -20.46 -23.42 14.76
C LEU A 307 -21.98 -23.65 14.83
N ASN A 308 -22.67 -23.54 13.70
CA ASN A 308 -24.12 -23.81 13.60
C ASN A 308 -24.43 -25.32 13.37
N ILE A 309 -25.58 -25.79 13.88
CA ILE A 309 -26.08 -27.18 13.85
C ILE A 309 -26.20 -27.79 12.44
N ASP A 310 -26.47 -26.97 11.43
CA ASP A 310 -26.68 -27.39 10.03
C ASP A 310 -25.40 -27.35 9.18
N ALA A 311 -24.25 -27.06 9.79
CA ALA A 311 -22.93 -27.12 9.17
C ALA A 311 -22.56 -28.57 8.83
N ASN A 312 -23.03 -29.05 7.67
CA ASN A 312 -22.62 -30.35 7.13
C ASN A 312 -21.17 -30.35 6.61
N TYR A 313 -20.55 -29.16 6.48
CA TYR A 313 -19.18 -28.93 5.97
C TYR A 313 -18.43 -27.76 6.64
N GLY A 314 -18.90 -27.25 7.78
CA GLY A 314 -18.19 -26.19 8.50
C GLY A 314 -16.89 -26.73 9.08
N GLU A 315 -15.79 -26.54 8.35
CA GLU A 315 -14.44 -26.78 8.85
C GLU A 315 -13.82 -25.43 9.18
N VAL A 316 -13.37 -25.25 10.41
CA VAL A 316 -12.60 -24.05 10.78
C VAL A 316 -11.15 -24.28 10.39
N LEU A 317 -10.58 -23.28 9.73
CA LEU A 317 -9.20 -23.26 9.29
C LEU A 317 -8.55 -21.95 9.74
N TYR A 318 -7.44 -22.06 10.44
CA TYR A 318 -6.61 -20.90 10.80
C TYR A 318 -5.14 -21.25 10.67
N GLY A 319 -4.32 -20.24 10.39
CA GLY A 319 -2.89 -20.44 10.18
C GLY A 319 -2.22 -19.32 9.41
N MET A 320 -1.07 -19.62 8.81
CA MET A 320 -0.25 -18.70 8.04
C MET A 320 0.07 -19.26 6.64
N GLY A 321 0.18 -18.42 5.61
CA GLY A 321 0.47 -18.87 4.23
C GLY A 321 0.55 -17.78 3.16
N ILE A 322 0.68 -18.20 1.89
CA ILE A 322 0.92 -17.32 0.72
C ILE A 322 -0.32 -16.98 -0.09
N VAL A 323 -0.19 -15.97 -0.97
CA VAL A 323 -1.22 -15.55 -1.93
C VAL A 323 -1.26 -16.42 -3.19
N THR A 324 -0.10 -16.81 -3.74
CA THR A 324 0.00 -17.35 -5.10
C THR A 324 0.02 -18.88 -5.13
N GLY A 325 -1.12 -19.49 -5.41
CA GLY A 325 -1.14 -20.84 -5.96
C GLY A 325 -0.86 -20.76 -7.46
N THR A 326 0.36 -21.06 -7.90
CA THR A 326 0.60 -21.43 -9.31
C THR A 326 -0.15 -22.73 -9.61
N LEU A 327 -0.88 -22.69 -10.72
CA LEU A 327 -1.90 -23.58 -11.27
C LEU A 327 -1.70 -25.10 -11.30
N ASP A 328 -0.77 -25.74 -10.58
CA ASP A 328 -0.43 -27.14 -10.89
C ASP A 328 -0.24 -28.10 -9.72
N ARG A 329 -1.03 -27.94 -8.64
CA ARG A 329 -1.33 -28.91 -7.53
C ARG A 329 -1.30 -28.28 -6.13
N GLY A 330 -1.05 -26.97 -6.03
CA GLY A 330 -1.23 -26.20 -4.81
C GLY A 330 -2.63 -25.60 -4.75
N HIS A 331 -3.37 -25.97 -3.72
CA HIS A 331 -4.67 -25.44 -3.34
C HIS A 331 -4.59 -23.91 -3.04
N PRO A 332 -5.00 -23.00 -3.93
CA PRO A 332 -4.82 -21.55 -3.72
C PRO A 332 -5.57 -21.09 -2.47
N GLY A 333 -5.04 -20.11 -1.74
CA GLY A 333 -5.73 -19.49 -0.61
C GLY A 333 -5.85 -20.34 0.67
N HIS A 334 -5.18 -21.49 0.78
CA HIS A 334 -5.02 -22.19 2.06
C HIS A 334 -3.78 -21.70 2.83
N PRO A 335 -3.83 -21.63 4.18
CA PRO A 335 -2.62 -21.47 4.98
C PRO A 335 -1.72 -22.68 4.74
N GLY A 336 -0.44 -22.42 4.49
CA GLY A 336 0.57 -23.49 4.38
C GLY A 336 0.79 -24.15 5.75
N ILE A 337 0.91 -23.34 6.80
CA ILE A 337 1.00 -23.79 8.19
C ILE A 337 -0.36 -23.52 8.82
N GLY A 338 -1.11 -24.54 9.19
CA GLY A 338 -2.45 -24.32 9.75
C GLY A 338 -3.05 -25.56 10.41
N ALA A 339 -4.14 -25.31 11.12
CA ALA A 339 -4.98 -26.32 11.74
C ALA A 339 -6.32 -26.39 11.01
N MET A 340 -6.81 -27.60 10.75
CA MET A 340 -8.11 -27.85 10.10
C MET A 340 -8.93 -28.86 10.89
N GLU A 341 -10.25 -28.78 10.77
CA GLU A 341 -11.17 -29.73 11.40
C GLU A 341 -11.25 -31.10 10.66
N SER A 342 -10.80 -31.27 9.39
CA SER A 342 -11.08 -32.54 8.66
C SER A 342 -10.04 -33.14 7.67
N LYS A 343 -10.12 -34.48 7.59
CA LYS A 343 -9.78 -35.53 6.59
C LYS A 343 -8.44 -35.68 5.88
N HIS A 344 -7.58 -34.69 5.73
CA HIS A 344 -6.49 -34.81 4.73
C HIS A 344 -5.05 -35.06 5.21
N SER A 345 -4.77 -35.30 6.50
CA SER A 345 -3.58 -36.09 6.89
C SER A 345 -3.66 -36.56 8.35
N THR A 346 -3.06 -37.72 8.67
CA THR A 346 -3.08 -38.36 10.01
C THR A 346 -2.49 -37.51 11.15
N ARG A 347 -1.86 -36.37 10.85
CA ARG A 347 -1.24 -35.46 11.85
C ARG A 347 -2.02 -34.16 12.06
N ARG A 348 -2.98 -33.83 11.19
CA ARG A 348 -3.76 -32.58 11.18
C ARG A 348 -5.13 -32.70 11.89
N TYR A 349 -5.38 -33.83 12.57
CA TYR A 349 -6.70 -34.26 13.07
C TYR A 349 -6.97 -34.01 14.57
N LYS A 350 -6.01 -33.48 15.33
CA LYS A 350 -5.99 -33.61 16.80
C LYS A 350 -6.43 -32.40 17.63
N ILE A 351 -6.87 -31.28 17.03
CA ILE A 351 -7.31 -30.11 17.84
C ILE A 351 -8.74 -30.28 18.38
N ILE A 352 -9.66 -30.89 17.62
CA ILE A 352 -11.10 -30.81 17.93
C ILE A 352 -11.72 -32.15 18.37
N SER A 353 -11.01 -33.28 18.22
CA SER A 353 -11.52 -34.61 18.55
C SER A 353 -11.45 -34.90 20.06
N THR A 354 -12.60 -34.95 20.72
CA THR A 354 -12.76 -35.40 22.13
C THR A 354 -12.47 -36.89 22.37
N ALA A 355 -12.12 -37.65 21.32
CA ALA A 355 -11.82 -39.07 21.42
C ALA A 355 -10.32 -39.33 21.23
N ASP A 356 -9.72 -39.82 22.30
CA ASP A 356 -8.35 -40.35 22.38
C ASP A 356 -8.23 -41.70 21.63
N ASN A 357 -8.64 -41.74 20.37
CA ASN A 357 -8.64 -42.96 19.55
C ASN A 357 -7.42 -42.95 18.63
N ASP A 358 -6.28 -43.25 19.22
CA ASP A 358 -5.04 -43.62 18.55
C ASP A 358 -5.10 -45.09 18.05
N ASP A 359 -6.13 -45.47 17.28
CA ASP A 359 -6.37 -46.88 16.94
C ASP A 359 -5.96 -47.30 15.52
N GLY A 360 -5.23 -46.48 14.77
CA GLY A 360 -4.51 -46.96 13.58
C GLY A 360 -5.40 -47.62 12.53
N LEU A 361 -6.64 -47.15 12.36
CA LEU A 361 -7.59 -47.72 11.41
C LEU A 361 -7.47 -47.03 10.04
N GLN A 362 -6.81 -47.72 9.10
CA GLN A 362 -7.13 -47.58 7.67
C GLN A 362 -8.57 -48.07 7.45
N ASP A 363 -9.56 -47.17 7.49
CA ASP A 363 -10.89 -47.50 6.98
C ASP A 363 -10.97 -47.10 5.50
N SER A 364 -10.91 -48.13 4.64
CA SER A 364 -10.93 -48.02 3.18
C SER A 364 -12.30 -47.67 2.58
N SER A 365 -13.26 -47.19 3.38
CA SER A 365 -14.61 -46.87 2.91
C SER A 365 -14.94 -45.38 3.05
N TRP A 366 -14.98 -44.68 1.91
CA TRP A 366 -15.32 -43.26 1.78
C TRP A 366 -16.71 -42.86 2.32
N ASN A 367 -17.56 -43.81 2.73
CA ASN A 367 -19.01 -43.62 2.88
C ASN A 367 -19.56 -43.75 4.32
N ASN A 368 -18.74 -43.84 5.37
CA ASN A 368 -19.26 -44.11 6.73
C ASN A 368 -18.79 -43.13 7.83
N PHE A 369 -18.64 -41.85 7.50
CA PHE A 369 -18.34 -40.80 8.48
C PHE A 369 -19.62 -40.12 8.97
N SER A 370 -20.34 -40.76 9.88
CA SER A 370 -21.42 -40.09 10.63
C SER A 370 -20.82 -39.16 11.69
N ASN A 371 -20.68 -37.90 11.33
CA ASN A 371 -20.07 -36.77 12.05
C ASN A 371 -20.74 -36.34 13.39
N ALA A 372 -21.48 -37.21 14.08
CA ALA A 372 -22.35 -36.78 15.18
C ALA A 372 -21.71 -36.76 16.59
N ASN A 373 -20.61 -37.49 16.84
CA ASN A 373 -20.08 -37.72 18.20
C ASN A 373 -18.67 -37.16 18.45
N ARG A 374 -18.14 -36.27 17.60
CA ARG A 374 -16.73 -35.82 17.65
C ARG A 374 -16.54 -34.29 17.58
N ARG A 375 -17.59 -33.52 17.84
CA ARG A 375 -17.60 -32.05 17.78
C ARG A 375 -17.52 -31.48 19.21
N PRO A 376 -16.93 -30.29 19.43
CA PRO A 376 -17.14 -29.54 20.67
C PRO A 376 -18.65 -29.36 20.87
N ASN A 377 -19.12 -29.23 22.11
CA ASN A 377 -20.55 -29.24 22.41
C ASN A 377 -21.30 -28.07 21.73
N LYS A 378 -21.82 -28.37 20.53
CA LYS A 378 -22.88 -27.84 19.67
C LYS A 378 -23.42 -26.40 19.73
N GLU A 379 -23.18 -25.58 20.75
CA GLU A 379 -23.63 -24.17 20.79
C GLU A 379 -22.66 -23.23 21.51
N ASP A 380 -21.70 -23.76 22.28
CA ASP A 380 -20.79 -22.92 23.05
C ASP A 380 -19.60 -22.45 22.17
N PRO A 381 -19.24 -21.15 22.22
CA PRO A 381 -18.08 -20.64 21.52
C PRO A 381 -16.81 -21.29 22.07
N PHE A 382 -15.84 -21.54 21.19
CA PHE A 382 -14.49 -21.96 21.56
C PHE A 382 -13.49 -20.93 21.05
N ARG A 383 -12.29 -20.92 21.63
CA ARG A 383 -11.22 -20.01 21.20
C ARG A 383 -10.09 -20.80 20.58
N VAL A 384 -9.56 -20.33 19.46
CA VAL A 384 -8.38 -20.91 18.81
C VAL A 384 -7.17 -20.02 19.03
N ARG A 385 -5.98 -20.62 19.06
CA ARG A 385 -4.72 -19.88 19.16
C ARG A 385 -3.62 -20.47 18.28
N MET A 386 -2.85 -19.59 17.65
CA MET A 386 -1.56 -19.90 17.01
C MET A 386 -0.46 -19.06 17.65
N GLU A 387 0.54 -19.70 18.23
CA GLU A 387 1.77 -19.05 18.70
C GLU A 387 2.89 -19.36 17.71
N TRP A 388 3.41 -18.36 17.02
CA TRP A 388 4.50 -18.51 16.06
C TRP A 388 5.82 -18.07 16.67
N ASN A 389 6.84 -18.91 16.50
CA ASN A 389 8.22 -18.58 16.80
C ASN A 389 8.99 -18.42 15.49
N ALA A 390 9.31 -17.18 15.14
CA ALA A 390 10.00 -16.81 13.91
C ALA A 390 11.45 -17.27 13.87
N THR A 391 12.11 -17.41 15.02
CA THR A 391 13.50 -17.91 15.07
C THR A 391 13.54 -19.42 14.81
N ALA A 392 12.71 -20.19 15.50
CA ALA A 392 12.61 -21.64 15.38
C ALA A 392 11.83 -22.08 14.12
N LYS A 393 11.08 -21.16 13.51
CA LYS A 393 10.15 -21.42 12.40
C LYS A 393 9.12 -22.49 12.75
N THR A 394 8.51 -22.37 13.94
CA THR A 394 7.52 -23.30 14.47
C THR A 394 6.24 -22.58 14.90
N ALA A 395 5.09 -23.17 14.62
CA ALA A 395 3.77 -22.74 15.09
C ALA A 395 3.23 -23.72 16.14
N THR A 396 2.90 -23.25 17.33
CA THR A 396 2.09 -23.99 18.29
C THR A 396 0.62 -23.66 18.05
N MET A 397 -0.15 -24.66 17.66
CA MET A 397 -1.59 -24.54 17.40
C MET A 397 -2.35 -25.10 18.61
N SER A 398 -3.35 -24.39 19.10
CA SER A 398 -4.11 -24.78 20.29
C SER A 398 -5.57 -24.33 20.26
N ILE A 399 -6.38 -24.95 21.11
CA ILE A 399 -7.81 -24.64 21.28
C ILE A 399 -8.18 -24.68 22.76
N ASP A 400 -9.08 -23.79 23.14
CA ASP A 400 -9.83 -23.79 24.40
C ASP A 400 -11.30 -24.07 24.04
N GLN A 401 -11.74 -25.32 24.23
CA GLN A 401 -13.05 -25.83 23.82
C GLN A 401 -14.18 -25.36 24.73
N ASN A 402 -13.86 -24.93 25.94
CA ASN A 402 -14.80 -24.45 26.95
C ASN A 402 -14.60 -22.97 27.27
N TYR A 403 -14.12 -22.22 26.28
CA TYR A 403 -13.86 -20.80 26.40
C TYR A 403 -15.13 -20.05 26.81
N ASN A 404 -15.02 -19.27 27.87
CA ASN A 404 -16.15 -18.54 28.46
C ASN A 404 -15.86 -17.04 28.59
N GLY A 405 -14.94 -16.52 27.78
CA GLY A 405 -14.46 -15.13 27.86
C GLY A 405 -13.40 -14.88 28.94
N SER A 406 -12.82 -15.93 29.53
CA SER A 406 -11.75 -15.81 30.53
C SER A 406 -10.35 -15.97 29.91
N THR A 407 -9.31 -16.24 30.71
CA THR A 407 -7.97 -16.49 30.17
C THR A 407 -7.99 -17.79 29.37
N PHE A 408 -7.40 -17.76 28.17
CA PHE A 408 -7.27 -18.94 27.32
C PHE A 408 -6.51 -20.06 28.03
N ILE A 409 -7.12 -21.24 28.12
CA ILE A 409 -6.53 -22.47 28.66
C ILE A 409 -6.60 -23.53 27.58
N ALA A 410 -5.45 -23.89 27.01
CA ALA A 410 -5.41 -24.91 25.95
C ALA A 410 -5.86 -26.28 26.49
N ASP A 411 -6.97 -26.80 25.96
CA ASP A 411 -7.40 -28.19 26.16
C ASP A 411 -6.55 -29.14 25.30
N HIS A 412 -6.25 -28.70 24.08
CA HIS A 412 -5.43 -29.42 23.12
C HIS A 412 -4.43 -28.49 22.44
N SER A 413 -3.23 -29.00 22.21
CA SER A 413 -2.19 -28.29 21.47
C SER A 413 -1.28 -29.23 20.69
N PHE A 414 -0.67 -28.73 19.63
CA PHE A 414 0.44 -29.39 18.93
C PHE A 414 1.34 -28.36 18.26
N VAL A 415 2.55 -28.78 17.88
CA VAL A 415 3.54 -27.93 17.19
C VAL A 415 3.70 -28.37 15.75
N ILE A 416 3.76 -27.41 14.84
CA ILE A 416 4.07 -27.58 13.41
C ILE A 416 5.37 -26.82 13.12
N SER A 417 6.39 -27.47 12.57
CA SER A 417 7.52 -26.75 11.96
C SER A 417 7.25 -26.41 10.50
N SER A 418 7.81 -25.30 10.02
CA SER A 418 7.74 -24.94 8.58
C SER A 418 8.30 -26.04 7.68
N ASN A 419 9.33 -26.76 8.15
CA ASN A 419 9.93 -27.89 7.45
C ASN A 419 9.01 -29.12 7.35
N GLU A 420 8.12 -29.33 8.32
CA GLU A 420 7.15 -30.44 8.28
C GLU A 420 6.03 -30.20 7.26
N VAL A 421 5.68 -28.94 7.02
CA VAL A 421 4.68 -28.55 6.02
C VAL A 421 5.20 -28.75 4.59
N ALA A 422 6.49 -28.51 4.35
CA ALA A 422 7.14 -28.74 3.05
C ALA A 422 7.08 -30.22 2.59
N GLY A 423 6.78 -31.16 3.49
CA GLY A 423 6.71 -32.59 3.17
C GLY A 423 5.31 -33.20 3.07
N ALA A 424 4.25 -32.49 3.51
CA ALA A 424 2.96 -33.12 3.79
C ALA A 424 1.93 -33.09 2.65
N ASP A 425 2.18 -32.32 1.58
CA ASP A 425 1.29 -32.21 0.40
C ASP A 425 2.03 -32.23 -0.95
N GLY A 426 3.30 -32.67 -0.99
CA GLY A 426 4.09 -32.70 -2.23
C GLY A 426 4.49 -31.30 -2.76
N LEU A 427 4.43 -30.29 -1.89
CA LEU A 427 4.83 -28.92 -2.15
C LEU A 427 6.35 -28.78 -1.95
N VAL A 428 7.12 -28.89 -3.02
CA VAL A 428 8.58 -28.66 -3.02
C VAL A 428 8.87 -27.21 -3.44
N ASP A 429 9.92 -26.63 -2.87
CA ASP A 429 10.44 -25.24 -3.02
C ASP A 429 9.75 -24.11 -2.23
N GLY A 430 10.44 -23.63 -1.19
CA GLY A 430 10.59 -22.19 -0.92
C GLY A 430 9.40 -21.32 -0.51
N MET A 431 8.22 -21.87 -0.19
CA MET A 431 6.99 -21.07 -0.07
C MET A 431 6.80 -20.20 1.19
N PHE A 432 7.68 -20.21 2.20
CA PHE A 432 7.61 -19.25 3.31
C PHE A 432 8.81 -18.33 3.27
N ASP A 433 8.60 -17.10 2.81
CA ASP A 433 9.59 -16.02 2.89
C ASP A 433 9.04 -14.86 3.74
N ALA A 434 9.92 -13.89 3.96
CA ALA A 434 9.66 -12.65 4.70
C ALA A 434 8.51 -11.81 4.12
N TYR A 435 8.02 -12.11 2.92
CA TYR A 435 7.14 -11.22 2.14
C TYR A 435 5.80 -11.85 1.78
N ASN A 436 5.62 -13.16 1.96
CA ASN A 436 4.44 -13.89 1.52
C ASN A 436 3.69 -14.63 2.63
N SER A 437 3.90 -14.29 3.90
CA SER A 437 3.31 -14.95 5.07
C SER A 437 2.16 -14.13 5.69
N HIS A 438 0.93 -14.35 5.23
CA HIS A 438 -0.29 -13.75 5.80
C HIS A 438 -0.89 -14.64 6.90
N LEU A 439 -1.61 -14.05 7.86
CA LEU A 439 -2.47 -14.78 8.78
C LEU A 439 -3.84 -14.99 8.16
N PHE A 440 -4.39 -16.19 8.31
CA PHE A 440 -5.68 -16.60 7.77
C PHE A 440 -6.58 -17.12 8.89
N ILE A 441 -7.86 -16.82 8.77
CA ILE A 441 -8.91 -17.55 9.45
C ILE A 441 -10.17 -17.59 8.59
N GLY A 442 -10.90 -18.70 8.64
CA GLY A 442 -12.17 -18.84 7.96
C GLY A 442 -12.59 -20.29 7.90
N GLY A 443 -13.46 -20.62 6.95
CA GLY A 443 -13.97 -21.97 6.88
C GLY A 443 -15.09 -22.19 5.89
N GLY A 444 -15.86 -23.24 6.18
CA GLY A 444 -17.06 -23.62 5.44
C GLY A 444 -18.34 -23.04 6.05
N ASN A 445 -19.48 -23.46 5.50
CA ASN A 445 -20.82 -23.03 5.92
C ASN A 445 -21.06 -23.24 7.43
N GLY A 446 -21.58 -22.20 8.09
CA GLY A 446 -21.99 -22.22 9.49
C GLY A 446 -20.87 -21.90 10.47
N VAL A 447 -19.70 -21.48 9.98
CA VAL A 447 -18.62 -20.91 10.79
C VAL A 447 -18.94 -19.45 11.09
N THR A 448 -18.78 -19.07 12.36
CA THR A 448 -18.83 -17.69 12.81
C THR A 448 -17.53 -17.39 13.55
N ILE A 449 -16.87 -16.28 13.21
CA ILE A 449 -15.63 -15.82 13.81
C ILE A 449 -15.83 -14.44 14.40
N ASP A 450 -15.30 -14.24 15.59
CA ASP A 450 -15.33 -12.98 16.31
C ASP A 450 -14.05 -12.79 17.15
N ASN A 451 -13.82 -11.60 17.70
CA ASN A 451 -12.74 -11.25 18.62
C ASN A 451 -11.36 -11.76 18.17
N ILE A 452 -10.99 -11.42 16.93
CA ILE A 452 -9.64 -11.71 16.40
C ILE A 452 -8.64 -10.83 17.13
N SER A 453 -7.54 -11.42 17.58
CA SER A 453 -6.39 -10.67 18.12
C SER A 453 -5.09 -11.20 17.56
N VAL A 454 -4.18 -10.29 17.26
CA VAL A 454 -2.78 -10.59 16.96
C VAL A 454 -1.92 -9.76 17.89
N GLU A 455 -1.00 -10.40 18.60
CA GLU A 455 -0.07 -9.75 19.53
C GLU A 455 1.35 -10.24 19.24
N THR A 456 2.28 -9.32 18.97
CA THR A 456 3.70 -9.65 18.70
C THR A 456 4.61 -9.44 19.90
N GLY A 457 4.17 -8.66 20.89
CA GLY A 457 5.02 -8.21 21.99
C GLY A 457 6.16 -7.27 21.56
N LEU A 458 6.17 -6.83 20.30
CA LEU A 458 7.12 -5.85 19.77
C LEU A 458 6.73 -4.43 20.21
N SER A 459 7.74 -3.59 20.41
CA SER A 459 7.57 -2.15 20.47
C SER A 459 7.25 -1.58 19.07
N PHE A 460 6.68 -0.37 19.04
CA PHE A 460 6.41 0.31 17.77
C PHE A 460 7.69 0.59 16.96
N PHE A 461 8.82 0.82 17.64
CA PHE A 461 10.13 0.94 17.00
C PHE A 461 10.54 -0.35 16.30
N GLU A 462 10.47 -1.49 17.00
CA GLU A 462 10.86 -2.78 16.42
C GLU A 462 9.98 -3.15 15.22
N GLU A 463 8.67 -2.87 15.28
CA GLU A 463 7.76 -3.04 14.14
C GLU A 463 8.20 -2.20 12.92
N TRP A 464 8.62 -0.95 13.16
CA TRP A 464 9.12 -0.04 12.13
C TRP A 464 10.42 -0.55 11.51
N VAL A 465 11.40 -0.96 12.33
CA VAL A 465 12.68 -1.55 11.91
C VAL A 465 12.49 -2.76 11.01
N ILE A 466 11.59 -3.67 11.41
CA ILE A 466 11.27 -4.87 10.62
C ILE A 466 10.64 -4.50 9.27
N GLY A 467 9.88 -3.40 9.20
CA GLY A 467 9.32 -2.85 7.97
C GLY A 467 10.37 -2.45 6.92
N TYR A 468 11.56 -2.04 7.37
CA TYR A 468 12.75 -1.81 6.52
C TYR A 468 13.54 -3.08 6.22
N GLY A 469 13.13 -4.20 6.81
CA GLY A 469 13.76 -5.49 6.63
C GLY A 469 15.00 -5.69 7.48
N LEU A 470 15.25 -4.84 8.47
CA LEU A 470 16.36 -4.95 9.41
C LEU A 470 16.04 -5.93 10.55
N ASP A 471 17.08 -6.40 11.23
CA ASP A 471 16.97 -7.27 12.41
C ASP A 471 17.00 -6.40 13.69
N PRO A 472 15.91 -6.33 14.49
CA PRO A 472 15.89 -5.52 15.71
C PRO A 472 16.98 -5.86 16.74
N GLY A 473 17.47 -7.11 16.74
CA GLY A 473 18.58 -7.54 17.61
C GLY A 473 19.98 -7.35 17.00
N GLY A 474 20.05 -6.88 15.76
CA GLY A 474 21.27 -6.74 14.96
C GLY A 474 21.31 -5.38 14.29
N SER A 475 21.32 -5.35 12.95
CA SER A 475 21.43 -4.10 12.17
C SER A 475 20.32 -3.08 12.43
N GLY A 476 19.18 -3.52 12.96
CA GLY A 476 18.04 -2.69 13.30
C GLY A 476 18.01 -2.24 14.76
N ALA A 477 19.02 -2.55 15.56
CA ALA A 477 19.05 -2.11 16.95
C ALA A 477 19.11 -0.58 17.05
N GLN A 478 18.52 -0.02 18.12
CA GLN A 478 18.33 1.43 18.30
C GLN A 478 19.57 2.29 18.03
N LEU A 479 20.77 1.81 18.39
CA LEU A 479 22.03 2.54 18.30
C LEU A 479 22.86 2.21 17.06
N GLU A 480 22.35 1.35 16.18
CA GLU A 480 23.00 1.03 14.91
C GLU A 480 22.65 2.07 13.85
N ASP A 481 23.57 2.25 12.92
CA ASP A 481 23.51 3.20 11.79
C ASP A 481 23.90 2.42 10.51
N PRO A 482 22.96 1.68 9.90
CA PRO A 482 23.27 0.73 8.82
C PRO A 482 23.70 1.38 7.51
N ASP A 483 23.26 2.60 7.24
CA ASP A 483 23.55 3.38 6.04
C ASP A 483 24.66 4.42 6.24
N SER A 484 25.12 4.59 7.49
CA SER A 484 26.29 5.38 7.88
C SER A 484 26.14 6.87 7.59
N ASP A 485 24.95 7.41 7.78
CA ASP A 485 24.67 8.84 7.59
C ASP A 485 24.79 9.67 8.87
N GLY A 486 25.01 9.01 10.01
CA GLY A 486 25.22 9.62 11.31
C GLY A 486 23.97 9.74 12.19
N LEU A 487 22.80 9.28 11.73
CA LEU A 487 21.64 9.03 12.59
C LEU A 487 21.56 7.55 12.95
N ASP A 488 21.32 7.26 14.22
CA ASP A 488 20.99 5.89 14.63
C ASP A 488 19.52 5.58 14.34
N ASN A 489 19.18 4.29 14.25
CA ASN A 489 17.82 3.84 13.94
C ASN A 489 16.74 4.48 14.84
N LEU A 490 17.04 4.71 16.13
CA LEU A 490 16.10 5.34 17.05
C LEU A 490 15.88 6.82 16.72
N ALA A 491 16.94 7.56 16.40
CA ALA A 491 16.85 8.94 15.94
C ALA A 491 16.05 9.02 14.65
N GLU A 492 16.29 8.12 13.71
CA GLU A 492 15.52 8.08 12.47
C GLU A 492 14.05 7.77 12.68
N TYR A 493 13.73 6.74 13.48
CA TYR A 493 12.35 6.42 13.83
C TYR A 493 11.61 7.62 14.42
N ALA A 494 12.28 8.36 15.30
CA ALA A 494 11.72 9.50 16.01
C ALA A 494 11.62 10.77 15.14
N LEU A 495 12.57 11.00 14.24
CA LEU A 495 12.66 12.21 13.41
C LEU A 495 12.00 12.07 12.03
N GLY A 496 11.65 10.84 11.63
CA GLY A 496 11.04 10.52 10.33
C GLY A 496 12.04 10.11 9.24
N GLY A 497 13.22 9.66 9.63
CA GLY A 497 14.29 9.16 8.75
C GLY A 497 14.00 7.78 8.12
N ASN A 498 15.02 7.25 7.44
CA ASN A 498 14.96 5.98 6.73
C ASN A 498 16.30 5.22 6.89
N PRO A 499 16.32 4.05 7.55
CA PRO A 499 17.56 3.40 8.04
C PRO A 499 18.32 2.64 6.97
N LYS A 500 18.07 3.01 5.73
CA LYS A 500 18.66 2.47 4.50
C LYS A 500 19.00 3.59 3.51
N ASP A 501 18.63 4.83 3.79
CA ASP A 501 18.92 5.98 2.93
C ASP A 501 20.04 6.78 3.59
N GLY A 502 21.24 6.75 2.98
CA GLY A 502 22.43 7.39 3.52
C GLY A 502 22.41 8.94 3.49
N ASN A 503 21.25 9.56 3.64
CA ASN A 503 21.02 11.00 3.59
C ASN A 503 19.99 11.48 4.63
N ALA A 504 20.46 11.71 5.86
CA ALA A 504 19.72 12.32 6.95
C ALA A 504 19.40 13.82 6.81
N THR A 505 19.76 14.50 5.72
CA THR A 505 19.72 15.99 5.68
C THR A 505 18.32 16.56 5.92
N THR A 506 17.28 15.86 5.49
CA THR A 506 15.87 16.30 5.64
C THR A 506 15.34 16.16 7.07
N TYR A 507 15.88 15.24 7.85
CA TYR A 507 15.36 14.87 9.18
C TYR A 507 16.27 15.30 10.33
N SER A 508 17.52 15.63 10.00
CA SER A 508 18.51 16.14 10.94
C SER A 508 18.05 17.47 11.56
N PRO A 509 18.26 17.67 12.86
CA PRO A 509 17.95 18.94 13.50
C PRO A 509 18.68 20.12 12.85
N ILE A 510 17.94 21.22 12.63
CA ILE A 510 18.44 22.44 12.02
C ILE A 510 18.81 23.42 13.14
N LEU A 511 20.00 24.01 13.02
CA LEU A 511 20.50 25.04 13.93
C LEU A 511 20.56 26.40 13.23
N GLY A 512 19.83 27.37 13.77
CA GLY A 512 19.79 28.76 13.33
C GLY A 512 20.20 29.73 14.43
N VAL A 513 20.53 30.98 14.06
CA VAL A 513 20.75 32.07 15.02
C VAL A 513 19.75 33.18 14.72
N ALA A 514 18.94 33.52 15.73
CA ALA A 514 17.93 34.57 15.63
C ALA A 514 18.21 35.70 16.63
N ALA A 515 17.82 36.92 16.28
CA ALA A 515 17.93 38.07 17.18
C ALA A 515 16.77 38.04 18.19
N ALA A 516 17.08 37.98 19.49
CA ALA A 516 16.08 38.02 20.56
C ALA A 516 15.60 39.45 20.89
N GLY A 517 16.09 40.46 20.15
CA GLY A 517 15.90 41.87 20.46
C GLY A 517 16.85 42.39 21.55
N GLY A 518 17.03 43.71 21.62
CA GLY A 518 17.83 44.35 22.68
C GLY A 518 19.34 44.08 22.64
N GLY A 519 19.88 43.51 21.55
CA GLY A 519 21.31 43.21 21.39
C GLY A 519 21.71 41.78 21.79
N SER A 520 20.74 40.92 22.13
CA SER A 520 20.97 39.50 22.43
C SER A 520 20.59 38.60 21.26
N ASN A 521 21.31 37.50 21.10
CA ASN A 521 21.00 36.43 20.13
C ASN A 521 20.51 35.18 20.88
N VAL A 522 19.65 34.41 20.21
CA VAL A 522 19.26 33.05 20.60
C VAL A 522 19.70 32.10 19.50
N VAL A 523 19.98 30.86 19.88
CA VAL A 523 20.11 29.74 18.95
C VAL A 523 18.75 29.09 18.83
N GLU A 524 18.24 29.04 17.60
CA GLU A 524 17.05 28.26 17.28
C GLU A 524 17.51 26.84 16.93
N TYR A 525 16.99 25.86 17.65
CA TYR A 525 17.26 24.46 17.41
C TYR A 525 15.92 23.77 17.10
N VAL A 526 15.76 23.39 15.84
CA VAL A 526 14.51 22.85 15.29
C VAL A 526 14.71 21.37 14.97
N TYR A 527 13.82 20.51 15.45
CA TYR A 527 13.84 19.08 15.15
C TYR A 527 12.42 18.55 14.92
N ASN A 528 12.29 17.43 14.22
CA ASN A 528 11.00 16.77 14.01
C ASN A 528 10.62 15.94 15.23
N ARG A 529 9.33 15.90 15.58
CA ARG A 529 8.79 15.09 16.68
C ARG A 529 7.50 14.44 16.22
N ARG A 530 7.26 13.20 16.65
CA ARG A 530 5.96 12.57 16.48
C ARG A 530 4.93 13.17 17.45
N PRO A 531 3.78 13.72 17.01
CA PRO A 531 2.78 14.32 17.91
C PRO A 531 2.24 13.33 18.95
N ASN A 532 2.21 12.03 18.63
CA ASN A 532 1.81 10.94 19.51
C ASN A 532 3.00 10.24 20.21
N ALA A 533 4.15 10.92 20.35
CA ALA A 533 5.38 10.36 20.92
C ALA A 533 5.17 9.54 22.20
N ALA A 534 4.41 10.06 23.15
CA ALA A 534 4.14 9.36 24.42
C ALA A 534 3.39 8.02 24.23
N SER A 535 2.50 7.93 23.24
CA SER A 535 1.80 6.69 22.90
C SER A 535 2.70 5.68 22.18
N LEU A 536 3.77 6.17 21.56
CA LEU A 536 4.81 5.36 20.93
C LEU A 536 5.98 5.03 21.88
N GLY A 537 5.88 5.39 23.17
CA GLY A 537 6.95 5.19 24.14
C GLY A 537 8.15 6.12 23.96
N LEU A 538 8.06 7.16 23.12
CA LEU A 538 9.16 8.08 22.84
C LEU A 538 9.15 9.29 23.77
N THR A 539 10.34 9.64 24.26
CA THR A 539 10.61 10.89 24.99
C THR A 539 11.67 11.71 24.28
N TYR A 540 11.43 13.02 24.16
CA TYR A 540 12.34 13.99 23.56
C TYR A 540 12.81 14.99 24.61
N GLY A 541 14.05 15.43 24.52
CA GLY A 541 14.55 16.53 25.33
C GLY A 541 15.93 17.00 24.89
N LEU A 542 16.28 18.22 25.27
CA LEU A 542 17.60 18.77 25.00
C LEU A 542 18.53 18.59 26.20
N ASN A 543 19.79 18.35 25.87
CA ASN A 543 20.93 18.49 26.76
C ASN A 543 21.76 19.68 26.28
N THR A 544 22.34 20.43 27.22
CA THR A 544 23.25 21.54 26.92
C THR A 544 24.56 21.40 27.68
N SER A 545 25.65 21.89 27.11
CA SER A 545 26.95 21.97 27.78
C SER A 545 27.75 23.17 27.27
N SER A 546 28.64 23.72 28.11
CA SER A 546 29.61 24.74 27.69
C SER A 546 30.88 24.15 27.07
N ASN A 547 31.12 22.85 27.20
CA ASN A 547 32.19 22.14 26.49
C ASN A 547 31.89 20.64 26.33
N LEU A 548 32.64 19.95 25.45
CA LEU A 548 32.47 18.52 25.18
C LEU A 548 33.07 17.57 26.25
N THR A 549 33.66 18.12 27.31
CA THR A 549 34.38 17.33 28.34
C THR A 549 33.68 17.29 29.71
N ASN A 550 32.71 18.18 29.93
CA ASN A 550 31.94 18.30 31.16
C ASN A 550 30.64 17.47 31.09
N ALA A 551 29.99 17.31 32.25
CA ALA A 551 28.67 16.70 32.31
C ALA A 551 27.64 17.56 31.57
N TRP A 552 26.84 16.91 30.73
CA TRP A 552 25.72 17.53 30.04
C TRP A 552 24.60 17.88 31.02
N ASN A 553 24.05 19.08 30.89
CA ASN A 553 22.89 19.52 31.65
C ASN A 553 21.61 19.17 30.89
N ASN A 554 20.80 18.29 31.46
CA ASN A 554 19.49 17.95 30.90
C ASN A 554 18.52 19.11 31.15
N VAL A 555 18.06 19.72 30.06
CA VAL A 555 17.10 20.83 30.07
C VAL A 555 15.72 20.39 29.57
N GLY A 556 15.56 19.14 29.12
CA GLY A 556 14.28 18.61 28.64
C GLY A 556 13.66 19.50 27.57
N THR A 557 12.42 19.90 27.76
CA THR A 557 11.66 20.81 26.88
C THR A 557 11.69 22.26 27.34
N ALA A 558 12.57 22.65 28.28
CA ALA A 558 12.56 23.98 28.90
C ALA A 558 12.79 25.14 27.91
N TYR A 559 13.37 24.86 26.74
CA TYR A 559 13.60 25.85 25.69
C TYR A 559 12.61 25.75 24.52
N GLU A 560 11.64 24.85 24.57
CA GLU A 560 10.60 24.71 23.54
C GLU A 560 9.73 25.97 23.51
N THR A 561 9.67 26.62 22.34
CA THR A 561 8.93 27.87 22.15
C THR A 561 7.72 27.73 21.22
N GLY A 562 7.63 26.64 20.48
CA GLY A 562 6.48 26.31 19.65
C GLY A 562 6.70 25.06 18.81
N SER A 563 5.63 24.56 18.22
CA SER A 563 5.67 23.53 17.18
C SER A 563 4.77 23.88 16.00
N ALA A 564 5.01 23.25 14.85
CA ALA A 564 4.18 23.37 13.66
C ALA A 564 4.08 22.01 12.96
N ASP A 565 2.87 21.61 12.57
CA ASP A 565 2.62 20.34 11.89
C ASP A 565 3.39 20.27 10.56
N ILE A 566 4.04 19.14 10.30
CA ILE A 566 4.66 18.83 9.00
C ILE A 566 3.67 17.96 8.22
N ASP A 567 3.26 16.86 8.84
CA ASP A 567 2.29 15.90 8.32
C ASP A 567 1.51 15.24 9.49
N PRO A 568 0.54 14.34 9.23
CA PRO A 568 -0.23 13.70 10.31
C PRO A 568 0.58 12.88 11.33
N TYR A 569 1.84 12.57 11.03
CA TYR A 569 2.74 11.75 11.84
C TYR A 569 3.88 12.55 12.48
N PHE A 570 4.19 13.76 12.00
CA PHE A 570 5.30 14.58 12.47
C PHE A 570 4.95 16.08 12.59
N GLU A 571 5.50 16.71 13.63
CA GLU A 571 5.55 18.16 13.82
C GLU A 571 7.01 18.62 13.91
N SER A 572 7.29 19.86 13.53
CA SER A 572 8.56 20.53 13.83
C SER A 572 8.48 21.16 15.22
N VAL A 573 9.54 21.05 16.01
CA VAL A 573 9.62 21.62 17.37
C VAL A 573 10.75 22.64 17.41
N THR A 574 10.39 23.90 17.67
CA THR A 574 11.36 25.00 17.74
C THR A 574 11.77 25.24 19.19
N ASN A 575 13.09 25.21 19.44
CA ASN A 575 13.67 25.55 20.73
C ASN A 575 14.49 26.83 20.63
N SER A 576 14.28 27.78 21.55
CA SER A 576 15.05 29.01 21.62
C SER A 576 16.02 28.99 22.80
N ILE A 577 17.30 28.67 22.52
CA ILE A 577 18.35 28.58 23.54
C ILE A 577 19.08 29.93 23.67
N PRO A 578 19.16 30.53 24.87
CA PRO A 578 19.88 31.79 25.08
C PRO A 578 21.39 31.64 24.84
N VAL A 579 21.99 32.57 24.08
CA VAL A 579 23.46 32.64 23.93
C VAL A 579 24.07 33.40 25.11
N ILE A 580 24.46 32.66 26.15
CA ILE A 580 25.02 33.22 27.39
C ILE A 580 26.55 33.15 27.49
N GLU A 581 27.18 32.27 26.72
CA GLU A 581 28.63 32.05 26.68
C GLU A 581 29.16 32.21 25.25
N SER A 582 30.49 32.29 25.09
CA SER A 582 31.12 32.41 23.77
C SER A 582 31.05 31.12 22.94
N GLU A 583 30.87 29.97 23.60
CA GLU A 583 30.78 28.65 22.99
C GLU A 583 29.74 27.82 23.76
N GLY A 584 29.06 26.91 23.09
CA GLY A 584 28.04 26.05 23.68
C GLY A 584 27.70 24.88 22.76
N PHE A 585 27.25 23.79 23.36
CA PHE A 585 26.91 22.54 22.70
C PHE A 585 25.49 22.15 23.08
N ILE A 586 24.74 21.68 22.08
CA ILE A 586 23.37 21.21 22.22
C ILE A 586 23.33 19.77 21.72
N GLN A 587 22.61 18.92 22.42
CA GLN A 587 22.34 17.55 22.01
C GLN A 587 20.84 17.32 22.14
N LEU A 588 20.21 16.85 21.07
CA LEU A 588 18.89 16.24 21.14
C LEU A 588 19.03 14.84 21.74
N ARG A 589 18.21 14.55 22.75
CA ARG A 589 18.12 13.23 23.37
C ARG A 589 16.75 12.66 23.08
N ILE A 590 16.75 11.49 22.47
CA ILE A 590 15.57 10.66 22.23
C ILE A 590 15.76 9.38 23.04
N SER A 591 14.68 8.89 23.65
CA SER A 591 14.65 7.59 24.32
C SER A 591 13.32 6.90 24.09
N GLU A 592 13.35 5.57 24.03
CA GLU A 592 12.18 4.69 24.05
C GLU A 592 12.05 4.03 25.44
N ASP A 593 10.82 3.95 25.96
CA ASP A 593 10.48 3.46 27.32
C ASP A 593 10.44 1.94 27.48
#